data_AF-A0A9J5Y3D5-F1
#
_entry.id   AF-A0A9J5Y3D5-F1
#
_cell.length_a   1.000
_cell.length_b   1.000
_cell.length_c   1.000
_cell.angle_alpha   90.00
_cell.angle_beta   90.00
_cell.angle_gamma   90.00
#
_symmetry.space_group_name_H-M   'P 1'
#
loop_
_entity.id
_entity.type
_entity.pdbx_description
1 polymer ?
#
loop_
_entity_poly.entity_id
_entity_poly.type
_entity_poly.pdbx_seq_one_letter_code
_entity_poly.pdbx_strand_id
1 'polypeptide(L)'
;MEAMDKKLLEVKEEAKENNEVMERKLSEAKRDMEEIIANKVKEGIQAYVDSLGINIDANLTLEQVPDNPFEDCQQPFSLVPGVHTRKSGNWPDPSVLEVS
;
A
#
# COMPACT_ATOMS: atom_id res chain seq x y z
N MET A 1 -65.58 -9.31 18.27
CA MET A 1 -64.43 -8.37 18.34
C MET A 1 -63.12 -9.15 18.38
N GLU A 2 -63.00 -10.19 19.23
CA GLU A 2 -61.81 -11.06 19.38
C GLU A 2 -61.22 -11.67 18.09
N ALA A 3 -62.03 -12.05 17.10
CA ALA A 3 -61.53 -12.70 15.88
C ALA A 3 -60.71 -11.76 14.98
N MET A 4 -61.01 -10.45 14.98
CA MET A 4 -60.24 -9.47 14.21
C MET A 4 -58.91 -9.16 14.88
N ASP A 5 -58.89 -9.09 16.22
CA ASP A 5 -57.67 -8.86 16.99
C ASP A 5 -56.68 -10.02 16.86
N LYS A 6 -57.19 -11.27 16.84
CA LYS A 6 -56.36 -12.47 16.56
C LYS A 6 -55.71 -12.41 15.18
N LYS A 7 -56.49 -12.06 14.14
CA LYS A 7 -55.98 -11.97 12.77
C LYS A 7 -54.93 -10.86 12.62
N LEU A 8 -55.12 -9.74 13.31
CA LEU A 8 -54.15 -8.64 13.32
C LEU A 8 -52.82 -9.06 13.97
N LEU A 9 -52.88 -9.84 15.06
CA LEU A 9 -51.69 -10.35 15.75
C LEU A 9 -50.89 -11.32 14.85
N GLU A 10 -51.59 -12.24 14.18
CA GLU A 10 -50.97 -13.23 13.28
C GLU A 10 -50.27 -12.56 12.09
N VAL A 11 -50.92 -11.58 11.45
CA VAL A 11 -50.31 -10.78 10.37
C VAL A 11 -49.08 -10.01 10.86
N LYS A 12 -49.11 -9.51 12.10
CA LYS A 12 -47.97 -8.79 12.69
C LYS A 12 -46.79 -9.72 12.98
N GLU A 13 -47.04 -10.94 13.45
CA GLU A 13 -45.99 -11.94 13.67
C GLU A 13 -45.39 -12.41 12.34
N GLU A 14 -46.21 -12.70 11.33
CA GLU A 14 -45.75 -13.08 9.99
C GLU A 14 -44.90 -11.98 9.34
N ALA A 15 -45.33 -10.72 9.45
CA ALA A 15 -44.56 -9.57 8.95
C ALA A 15 -43.21 -9.43 9.67
N LYS A 16 -43.18 -9.70 10.98
CA LYS A 16 -41.95 -9.68 11.77
C LYS A 16 -41.00 -10.81 11.35
N GLU A 17 -41.50 -12.03 11.22
CA GLU A 17 -40.70 -13.19 10.79
C GLU A 17 -40.13 -12.98 9.39
N ASN A 18 -40.93 -12.49 8.45
CA ASN A 18 -40.48 -12.17 7.10
C ASN A 18 -39.37 -11.10 7.09
N ASN A 19 -39.47 -10.10 7.96
CA ASN A 19 -38.41 -9.09 8.11
C ASN A 19 -37.11 -9.71 8.65
N GLU A 20 -37.20 -10.55 9.69
CA GLU A 20 -36.03 -11.24 10.25
C GLU A 20 -35.36 -12.20 9.24
N VAL A 21 -36.15 -12.86 8.39
CA VAL A 21 -35.62 -13.69 7.29
C VAL A 21 -34.90 -12.83 6.26
N MET A 22 -35.45 -11.66 5.91
CA MET A 22 -34.84 -10.73 4.95
C MET A 22 -33.50 -10.19 5.46
N GLU A 23 -33.45 -9.74 6.71
CA GLU A 23 -32.23 -9.23 7.35
C GLU A 23 -31.11 -10.30 7.40
N ARG A 24 -31.47 -11.57 7.68
CA ARG A 24 -30.52 -12.68 7.64
C ARG A 24 -29.96 -12.90 6.24
N LYS A 25 -30.82 -12.96 5.22
CA LYS A 25 -30.40 -13.13 3.82
C LYS A 25 -29.50 -11.99 3.34
N LEU A 26 -29.81 -10.75 3.73
CA LEU A 26 -28.99 -9.59 3.40
C LEU A 26 -27.61 -9.65 4.07
N SER A 27 -27.56 -10.05 5.34
CA SER A 27 -26.32 -10.22 6.09
C SER A 27 -25.44 -11.35 5.52
N GLU A 28 -26.06 -12.44 5.08
CA GLU A 28 -25.38 -13.55 4.40
C GLU A 28 -24.79 -13.11 3.06
N ALA A 29 -25.60 -12.50 2.19
CA ALA A 29 -25.12 -12.00 0.90
C ALA A 29 -23.98 -10.98 1.04
N LYS A 30 -24.03 -10.13 2.08
CA LYS A 30 -22.94 -9.18 2.38
C LYS A 30 -21.64 -9.91 2.73
N ARG A 31 -21.71 -10.93 3.60
CA ARG A 31 -20.54 -11.74 3.99
C ARG A 31 -19.95 -12.45 2.77
N ASP A 32 -20.79 -13.04 1.93
CA ASP A 32 -20.33 -13.75 0.73
C ASP A 32 -19.60 -12.81 -0.23
N MET A 33 -20.11 -11.59 -0.42
CA MET A 33 -19.44 -10.57 -1.24
C MET A 33 -18.09 -10.16 -0.64
N GLU A 34 -18.01 -9.96 0.67
CA GLU A 34 -16.75 -9.64 1.37
C GLU A 34 -15.71 -10.75 1.18
N GLU A 35 -16.12 -12.03 1.28
CA GLU A 35 -15.25 -13.18 1.04
C GLU A 35 -14.77 -13.23 -0.43
N ILE A 36 -15.66 -13.01 -1.39
CA ILE A 36 -15.32 -12.97 -2.82
C ILE A 36 -14.29 -11.87 -3.10
N ILE A 37 -14.46 -10.68 -2.52
CA ILE A 37 -13.52 -9.57 -2.69
C ILE A 37 -12.17 -9.93 -2.08
N ALA A 38 -12.14 -10.46 -0.87
CA ALA A 38 -10.91 -10.87 -0.20
C ALA A 38 -10.13 -11.91 -1.02
N ASN A 39 -10.84 -12.91 -1.56
CA ASN A 39 -10.23 -13.94 -2.41
C ASN A 39 -9.65 -13.36 -3.69
N LYS A 40 -10.40 -12.49 -4.40
CA LYS A 40 -9.90 -11.83 -5.62
C LYS A 40 -8.68 -10.94 -5.36
N VAL A 41 -8.68 -10.21 -4.24
CA VAL A 41 -7.53 -9.38 -3.84
C VAL A 41 -6.31 -10.25 -3.56
N LYS A 42 -6.49 -11.36 -2.83
CA LYS A 42 -5.43 -12.33 -2.56
C LYS A 42 -4.86 -12.94 -3.83
N GLU A 43 -5.72 -13.39 -4.75
CA GLU A 43 -5.32 -13.92 -6.06
C GLU A 43 -4.55 -12.90 -6.88
N GLY A 44 -5.00 -11.64 -6.91
CA GLY A 44 -4.33 -10.56 -7.63
C GLY A 44 -2.94 -10.24 -7.07
N ILE A 45 -2.80 -10.19 -5.75
CA ILE A 45 -1.50 -10.00 -5.09
C ILE A 45 -0.57 -11.17 -5.43
N GLN A 46 -1.06 -12.41 -5.33
CA GLN A 46 -0.25 -13.59 -5.63
C GLN A 46 0.22 -13.58 -7.09
N ALA A 47 -0.67 -13.32 -8.05
CA ALA A 47 -0.31 -13.26 -9.46
C ALA A 47 0.74 -12.16 -9.74
N TYR A 48 0.64 -11.01 -9.09
CA TYR A 48 1.63 -9.94 -9.22
C TYR A 48 3.00 -10.37 -8.66
N VAL A 49 3.03 -10.95 -7.47
CA VAL A 49 4.24 -11.46 -6.81
C VAL A 49 4.91 -12.55 -7.66
N ASP A 50 4.13 -13.50 -8.17
CA ASP A 50 4.60 -14.57 -9.06
C ASP A 50 5.19 -14.00 -10.35
N SER A 51 4.57 -12.96 -10.92
CA SER A 51 5.08 -12.29 -12.13
C SER A 51 6.44 -11.61 -11.92
N LEU A 52 6.74 -11.19 -10.69
CA LEU A 52 8.03 -10.63 -10.30
C LEU A 52 9.06 -11.71 -9.96
N GLY A 53 8.66 -12.99 -9.93
CA GLY A 53 9.52 -14.09 -9.50
C GLY A 53 9.88 -14.05 -8.02
N ILE A 54 9.10 -13.32 -7.20
CA ILE A 54 9.33 -13.18 -5.77
C ILE A 54 8.70 -14.38 -5.08
N ASN A 55 9.50 -15.21 -4.41
CA ASN A 55 8.99 -16.25 -3.55
C ASN A 55 8.75 -15.66 -2.15
N ILE A 56 7.49 -15.32 -1.84
CA ILE A 56 7.11 -14.88 -0.50
C ILE A 56 6.95 -16.12 0.37
N ASP A 57 8.03 -16.50 1.05
CA ASP A 57 7.94 -17.43 2.16
C ASP A 57 7.19 -16.76 3.31
N ALA A 58 6.24 -17.47 3.93
CA ALA A 58 5.44 -16.98 5.05
C ALA A 58 6.30 -16.65 6.29
N ASN A 59 7.58 -17.03 6.28
CA ASN A 59 8.54 -16.80 7.34
C ASN A 59 9.44 -15.55 7.15
N LEU A 60 9.10 -14.65 6.21
CA LEU A 60 9.84 -13.41 6.02
C LEU A 60 9.70 -12.49 7.24
N THR A 61 10.73 -12.47 8.09
CA THR A 61 10.98 -11.37 9.02
C THR A 61 11.25 -10.12 8.19
N LEU A 62 10.30 -9.19 8.17
CA LEU A 62 10.43 -7.90 7.51
C LEU A 62 11.65 -7.17 8.09
N GLU A 63 12.77 -7.17 7.37
CA GLU A 63 13.89 -6.30 7.70
C GLU A 63 13.41 -4.87 7.42
N GLN A 64 13.09 -4.14 8.49
CA GLN A 64 12.53 -2.81 8.41
C GLN A 64 13.61 -1.89 7.81
N VAL A 65 13.41 -1.47 6.56
CA VAL A 65 14.29 -0.47 5.95
C VAL A 65 14.09 0.84 6.71
N PRO A 66 15.15 1.44 7.29
CA PRO A 66 15.04 2.70 8.00
C PRO A 66 14.60 3.81 7.03
N ASP A 67 13.68 4.68 7.48
CA ASP A 67 13.05 5.75 6.69
C ASP A 67 14.03 6.81 6.15
N ASN A 68 15.31 6.76 6.52
CA ASN A 68 16.35 7.71 6.17
C ASN A 68 17.55 7.04 5.47
N PRO A 69 17.60 7.00 4.13
CA PRO A 69 18.74 6.45 3.39
C PRO A 69 19.96 7.40 3.30
N PHE A 70 19.98 8.53 4.03
CA PHE A 70 20.83 9.67 3.67
C PHE A 70 22.18 9.80 4.42
N GLU A 71 22.63 8.81 5.20
CA GLU A 71 23.81 9.02 6.07
C GLU A 71 25.06 8.16 5.79
N ASP A 72 25.10 7.34 4.73
CA ASP A 72 26.28 6.50 4.45
C ASP A 72 26.90 6.69 3.05
N CYS A 73 26.69 7.86 2.43
CA CYS A 73 27.45 8.29 1.26
C CYS A 73 28.59 9.26 1.62
N GLN A 74 29.29 9.07 2.75
CA GLN A 74 30.62 9.64 2.88
C GLN A 74 31.63 8.69 2.25
N GLN A 75 31.80 8.81 0.92
CA GLN A 75 32.99 8.26 0.29
C GLN A 75 34.21 8.86 1.01
N PRO A 76 35.13 8.06 1.57
CA PRO A 76 36.41 8.62 1.95
C PRO A 76 37.04 9.15 0.67
N PHE A 77 37.29 10.46 0.61
CA PHE A 77 38.07 11.06 -0.46
C PHE A 77 39.43 10.36 -0.49
N SER A 78 39.55 9.31 -1.30
CA SER A 78 40.82 8.63 -1.53
C SER A 78 41.72 9.66 -2.19
N LEU A 79 42.75 10.05 -1.45
CA LEU A 79 43.84 10.92 -1.87
C LEU A 79 44.24 10.59 -3.32
N VAL A 80 43.90 11.46 -4.26
CA VAL A 80 44.39 11.35 -5.64
C VAL A 80 45.90 11.64 -5.58
N PRO A 81 46.78 10.74 -6.06
CA PRO A 81 48.21 11.00 -6.05
C PRO A 81 48.51 12.21 -6.92
N GLY A 82 49.15 13.22 -6.33
CA GLY A 82 49.50 14.47 -6.99
C GLY A 82 50.42 14.24 -8.19
N VAL A 83 49.89 14.46 -9.39
CA VAL A 83 50.71 14.58 -10.60
C VAL A 83 51.18 16.02 -10.70
N HIS A 84 52.39 16.25 -10.21
CA HIS A 84 53.10 17.52 -10.35
C HIS A 84 53.48 17.72 -11.84
N THR A 85 52.86 18.67 -12.52
CA THR A 85 53.39 19.19 -13.79
C THR A 85 53.83 20.64 -13.59
N ARG A 86 55.15 20.87 -13.66
CA ARG A 86 55.70 22.21 -13.83
C ARG A 86 55.35 22.72 -15.24
N LYS A 87 54.71 23.89 -15.33
CA LYS A 87 55.06 24.86 -16.38
C LYS A 87 54.68 26.29 -15.99
N SER A 88 55.68 27.16 -16.05
CA SER A 88 55.65 28.61 -15.88
C SER A 88 54.77 29.30 -16.94
N GLY A 89 54.02 30.32 -16.54
CA GLY A 89 53.34 31.28 -17.43
C GLY A 89 52.13 31.96 -16.78
N ASN A 90 52.17 33.29 -16.65
CA ASN A 90 51.18 34.18 -16.02
C ASN A 90 49.70 33.88 -16.35
N TRP A 91 48.84 33.91 -15.33
CA TRP A 91 47.40 34.12 -15.46
C TRP A 91 47.06 35.60 -15.30
N PRO A 92 46.18 36.21 -16.11
CA PRO A 92 45.37 37.32 -15.63
C PRO A 92 44.09 36.79 -14.98
N ASP A 93 43.70 37.45 -13.90
CA ASP A 93 42.51 37.24 -13.10
C ASP A 93 41.23 37.58 -13.91
N PRO A 94 40.25 36.67 -14.07
CA PRO A 94 39.02 36.96 -14.81
C PRO A 94 37.94 37.59 -13.91
N SER A 95 38.33 38.41 -12.93
CA SER A 95 37.41 39.22 -12.13
C SER A 95 36.89 40.48 -12.86
N VAL A 96 37.13 40.63 -14.17
CA VAL A 96 36.62 41.78 -14.95
C VAL A 96 36.11 41.35 -16.33
N LEU A 97 34.88 40.88 -16.39
CA LEU A 97 34.00 41.11 -17.55
C LEU A 97 32.59 41.38 -17.02
N GLU A 98 32.40 42.63 -16.56
CA GLU A 98 31.07 43.23 -16.47
C GLU A 98 30.44 43.30 -17.86
N VAL A 99 29.15 43.03 -17.85
CA VAL A 99 28.18 43.21 -18.93
C VAL A 99 28.16 44.68 -19.40
N SER A 100 28.43 44.92 -20.68
CA SER A 100 27.68 45.84 -21.59
C SER A 100 28.32 45.87 -22.97
#